data_AF-H6RKB7-F1
#
_entry.id   AF-H6RKB7-F1
#
_cell.length_a   1.000
_cell.length_b   1.000
_cell.length_c   1.000
_cell.angle_alpha   90.00
_cell.angle_beta   90.00
_cell.angle_gamma   90.00
#
_symmetry.space_group_name_H-M   'P 1'
#
loop_
_entity.id
_entity.type
_entity.pdbx_description
1 polymer ?
#
loop_
_entity_poly.entity_id
_entity_poly.type
_entity_poly.pdbx_seq_one_letter_code
_entity_poly.pdbx_strand_id
1 'polypeptide(L)'
;MRRSSAAHWRGSRCSGRVGGSTNGLLETGRAVVAALHLVPPDDDVLGLAAGLPGTDLRSRDALHLASALQIGADLAAFVAYDGRLTAAAEAAGLVVAQPGS
;
A
#
# COMPACT_ATOMS: atom_id res chain seq x y z
N MET A 1 26.34 -10.49 -41.55
CA MET A 1 24.90 -10.86 -41.64
C MET A 1 24.61 -12.05 -40.72
N ARG A 2 24.13 -11.82 -39.50
CA ARG A 2 23.27 -12.74 -38.73
C ARG A 2 22.41 -11.86 -37.83
N ARG A 3 21.11 -11.84 -38.10
CA ARG A 3 20.09 -11.16 -37.28
C ARG A 3 19.62 -12.18 -36.26
N SER A 4 19.92 -11.98 -34.98
CA SER A 4 19.28 -12.70 -33.87
C SER A 4 18.11 -11.84 -33.41
N SER A 5 16.91 -12.23 -33.83
CA SER A 5 15.93 -12.99 -33.04
C SER A 5 15.07 -12.05 -32.22
N ALA A 6 13.96 -11.66 -32.85
CA ALA A 6 12.89 -10.93 -32.22
C ALA A 6 12.30 -11.77 -31.08
N ALA A 7 12.36 -11.24 -29.87
CA ALA A 7 11.61 -11.75 -28.74
C ALA A 7 10.11 -11.61 -29.09
N HIS A 8 9.54 -12.72 -29.52
CA HIS A 8 8.12 -12.94 -29.72
C HIS A 8 7.40 -12.75 -28.38
N TRP A 9 6.93 -11.53 -28.13
CA TRP A 9 6.05 -11.23 -26.99
C TRP A 9 4.67 -11.81 -27.28
N ARG A 10 4.47 -13.09 -26.92
CA ARG A 10 3.15 -13.72 -26.94
C ARG A 10 2.34 -13.08 -25.82
N GLY A 11 1.51 -12.10 -26.17
CA GLY A 11 0.60 -11.46 -25.24
C GLY A 11 -0.39 -12.46 -24.65
N SER A 12 -0.04 -12.99 -23.48
CA SER A 12 -0.97 -13.69 -22.61
C SER A 12 -1.91 -12.64 -22.03
N ARG A 13 -3.05 -12.45 -22.70
CA ARG A 13 -4.19 -11.72 -22.13
C ARG A 13 -4.61 -12.46 -20.86
N CYS A 14 -4.29 -11.90 -19.69
CA CYS A 14 -4.97 -12.25 -18.44
C CYS A 14 -6.41 -11.70 -18.49
N SER A 15 -7.25 -12.20 -19.40
CA SER A 15 -8.68 -11.94 -19.39
C SER A 15 -9.41 -13.18 -18.88
N GLY A 16 -9.10 -13.59 -17.64
CA GLY A 16 -10.06 -14.33 -16.87
C GLY A 16 -11.20 -13.37 -16.56
N ARG A 17 -12.31 -13.45 -17.31
CA ARG A 17 -13.54 -12.73 -16.95
C ARG A 17 -13.98 -13.33 -15.61
N VAL A 18 -13.71 -12.65 -14.51
CA VAL A 18 -14.32 -12.99 -13.22
C VAL A 18 -15.82 -12.90 -13.46
N GLY A 19 -16.50 -14.06 -13.51
CA GLY A 19 -17.93 -14.17 -13.78
C GLY A 19 -18.80 -13.68 -12.62
N GLY A 20 -18.38 -12.60 -11.95
CA GLY A 20 -19.19 -11.93 -10.94
C GLY A 20 -20.06 -10.89 -11.60
N SER A 21 -21.35 -10.88 -11.27
CA SER A 21 -22.17 -9.68 -11.48
C SER A 21 -21.43 -8.49 -10.88
N THR A 22 -21.43 -7.33 -11.54
CA THR A 22 -20.84 -6.09 -11.00
C THR A 22 -21.34 -5.81 -9.59
N ASN A 23 -22.57 -6.19 -9.28
CA ASN A 23 -23.15 -6.09 -7.95
C ASN A 23 -22.46 -7.00 -6.93
N GLY A 24 -22.12 -8.24 -7.30
CA GLY A 24 -21.40 -9.17 -6.43
C GLY A 24 -19.97 -8.72 -6.13
N LEU A 25 -19.30 -8.04 -7.07
CA LEU A 25 -17.99 -7.43 -6.84
C LEU A 25 -18.08 -6.24 -5.87
N LEU A 26 -19.10 -5.39 -6.02
CA LEU A 26 -19.33 -4.26 -5.10
C LEU A 26 -19.68 -4.74 -3.69
N GLU A 27 -20.50 -5.77 -3.58
CA GLU A 27 -20.85 -6.40 -2.29
C GLU A 27 -19.60 -6.97 -1.61
N THR A 28 -18.79 -7.73 -2.35
CA THR A 28 -17.52 -8.27 -1.85
C THR A 28 -16.58 -7.14 -1.41
N GLY A 29 -16.41 -6.11 -2.23
CA GLY A 29 -15.56 -4.97 -1.91
C GLY A 29 -16.01 -4.24 -0.65
N ARG A 30 -17.32 -4.02 -0.49
CA ARG A 30 -17.89 -3.43 0.73
C ARG A 30 -17.67 -4.32 1.95
N ALA A 31 -17.85 -5.63 1.81
CA ALA A 31 -17.62 -6.57 2.90
C ALA A 31 -16.15 -6.55 3.36
N VAL A 32 -15.20 -6.48 2.43
CA VAL A 32 -13.77 -6.38 2.76
C VAL A 32 -13.47 -5.08 3.50
N VAL A 33 -13.94 -3.93 3.01
CA VAL A 33 -13.68 -2.64 3.67
C VAL A 33 -14.36 -2.58 5.04
N ALA A 34 -15.57 -3.14 5.18
CA ALA A 34 -16.29 -3.19 6.46
C ALA A 34 -15.59 -4.05 7.52
N ALA A 35 -14.72 -4.97 7.11
CA ALA A 35 -13.93 -5.79 8.03
C ALA A 35 -12.64 -5.10 8.51
N LEU A 36 -12.30 -3.92 7.97
CA LEU A 36 -11.10 -3.18 8.36
C LEU A 36 -11.39 -2.24 9.53
N HIS A 37 -10.45 -2.15 10.45
CA HIS A 37 -10.43 -1.06 11.42
C HIS A 37 -9.89 0.20 10.73
N LEU A 38 -10.71 1.24 10.66
CA LEU A 38 -10.35 2.51 10.05
C LEU A 38 -9.80 3.46 11.11
N VAL A 39 -8.61 4.00 10.86
CA VAL A 39 -8.02 5.06 11.69
C VAL A 39 -8.43 6.41 11.10
N PRO A 40 -9.18 7.26 11.83
CA PRO A 40 -9.51 8.60 11.36
C PRO A 40 -8.26 9.48 11.33
N PRO A 41 -8.11 10.38 10.34
CA PRO A 41 -7.05 11.39 10.34
C PRO A 41 -7.43 12.55 11.27
N ASP A 42 -7.39 12.28 12.58
CA ASP A 42 -7.61 13.30 13.61
C ASP A 42 -6.41 14.25 13.75
N ASP A 43 -6.57 15.26 14.60
CA ASP A 43 -5.53 16.29 14.81
C ASP A 43 -4.19 15.71 15.30
N ASP A 44 -4.22 14.58 16.03
CA ASP A 44 -3.02 13.90 16.50
C ASP A 44 -2.28 13.25 15.32
N VAL A 45 -2.99 12.56 14.43
CA VAL A 45 -2.41 12.00 13.19
C VAL A 45 -1.87 13.12 12.31
N LEU A 46 -2.61 14.21 12.15
CA LEU A 46 -2.20 15.35 11.31
C LEU A 46 -0.94 16.02 11.87
N GLY A 47 -0.89 16.24 13.18
CA GLY A 47 0.26 16.82 13.87
C GLY A 47 1.50 15.93 13.76
N LEU A 48 1.33 14.62 13.94
CA LEU A 48 2.42 13.66 13.80
C LEU A 48 2.92 13.58 12.35
N ALA A 49 2.01 13.57 11.36
CA ALA A 49 2.37 13.58 9.94
C ALA A 49 3.16 14.83 9.55
N ALA A 50 2.78 16.01 10.07
CA ALA A 50 3.47 17.26 9.82
C ALA A 50 4.88 17.32 10.44
N GLY A 51 5.11 16.57 11.52
CA GLY A 51 6.38 16.50 12.23
C GLY A 51 7.34 15.39 11.76
N LEU A 52 6.93 14.55 10.79
CA LEU A 52 7.76 13.44 10.33
C LEU A 52 9.10 13.95 9.74
N PRO A 53 10.25 13.37 10.15
CA PRO A 53 11.54 13.72 9.58
C PRO A 53 11.69 13.14 8.17
N GLY A 54 12.39 13.87 7.29
CA GLY A 54 12.67 13.45 5.91
C GLY A 54 11.89 14.26 4.88
N THR A 55 12.60 14.87 3.94
CA THR A 55 12.12 16.03 3.17
C THR A 55 11.23 15.72 1.96
N ASP A 56 10.69 14.51 1.77
CA ASP A 56 9.96 14.22 0.52
C ASP A 56 8.87 13.14 0.58
N LEU A 57 8.33 12.84 1.76
CA LEU A 57 7.10 12.03 1.81
C LEU A 57 5.93 12.84 1.25
N ARG A 58 5.20 12.25 0.31
CA ARG A 58 3.94 12.83 -0.16
C ARG A 58 2.94 12.83 1.00
N SER A 59 1.99 13.77 1.00
CA SER A 59 1.02 13.91 2.11
C SER A 59 0.29 12.61 2.47
N ARG A 60 -0.06 11.77 1.49
CA ARG A 60 -0.67 10.45 1.74
C ARG A 60 0.28 9.50 2.48
N ASP A 61 1.54 9.49 2.09
CA ASP A 61 2.56 8.60 2.66
C ASP A 61 2.90 9.04 4.09
N ALA A 62 2.98 10.35 4.32
CA ALA A 62 3.12 10.92 5.66
C ALA A 62 1.93 10.57 6.56
N LEU A 63 0.69 10.71 6.08
CA LEU A 63 -0.50 10.31 6.83
C LEU A 63 -0.53 8.80 7.11
N HIS A 64 -0.14 7.98 6.13
CA HIS A 64 -0.14 6.53 6.31
C HIS A 64 0.87 6.08 7.36
N LEU A 65 2.09 6.63 7.32
CA LEU A 65 3.11 6.39 8.33
C LEU A 65 2.68 6.92 9.69
N ALA A 66 2.05 8.09 9.74
CA ALA A 66 1.57 8.68 10.98
C ALA A 66 0.49 7.84 11.67
N SER A 67 -0.50 7.36 10.92
CA SER A 67 -1.53 6.46 11.45
C SER A 67 -0.93 5.15 11.98
N ALA A 68 0.10 4.63 11.32
CA ALA A 68 0.80 3.43 11.79
C ALA A 68 1.54 3.67 13.11
N LEU A 69 2.21 4.81 13.23
CA LEU A 69 2.91 5.21 14.46
C LEU A 69 1.93 5.48 15.62
N GLN A 70 0.72 5.96 15.33
CA GLN A 70 -0.34 6.15 16.34
C GLN A 70 -0.79 4.81 16.95
N ILE A 71 -0.82 3.72 16.17
CA ILE A 71 -1.12 2.36 16.68
C ILE A 71 0.03 1.86 17.57
N GLY A 72 1.28 2.24 17.25
CA GLY A 72 2.44 1.99 18.09
C GLY A 72 2.74 0.51 18.26
N ALA A 73 2.91 0.07 19.52
CA ALA A 73 3.37 -1.29 19.84
C ALA A 73 2.39 -2.40 19.45
N ASP A 74 1.12 -2.07 19.25
CA ASP A 74 0.10 -3.03 18.80
C ASP A 74 0.18 -3.30 17.29
N LEU A 75 0.99 -2.54 16.56
CA LEU A 75 1.19 -2.72 15.12
C LEU A 75 2.15 -3.90 14.85
N ALA A 76 1.60 -5.01 14.36
CA ALA A 76 2.41 -6.18 14.02
C ALA A 76 3.35 -5.95 12.82
N ALA A 77 2.87 -5.26 11.79
CA ALA A 77 3.67 -4.91 10.61
C ALA A 77 3.04 -3.75 9.84
N PHE A 78 3.88 -2.95 9.21
CA PHE A 78 3.52 -1.91 8.26
C PHE A 78 3.66 -2.46 6.83
N VAL A 79 2.55 -2.54 6.10
CA VAL A 79 2.52 -3.13 4.75
C VAL A 79 2.41 -2.04 3.70
N ALA A 80 3.42 -1.90 2.84
CA ALA A 80 3.39 -0.96 1.74
C ALA A 80 4.16 -1.49 0.53
N TYR A 81 3.75 -1.07 -0.67
CA TYR A 81 4.44 -1.41 -1.92
C TYR A 81 5.47 -0.36 -2.35
N ASP A 82 5.30 0.91 -1.94
CA ASP A 82 6.21 1.99 -2.34
C ASP A 82 7.49 1.93 -1.51
N GLY A 83 8.63 1.78 -2.19
CA GLY A 83 9.95 1.62 -1.57
C GLY A 83 10.40 2.82 -0.72
N ARG A 84 9.93 4.05 -1.02
CA ARG A 84 10.28 5.22 -0.22
C ARG A 84 9.51 5.23 1.09
N LEU A 85 8.24 4.81 1.04
CA LEU A 85 7.42 4.71 2.23
C LEU A 85 7.88 3.55 3.14
N THR A 86 8.25 2.40 2.57
CA THR A 86 8.79 1.29 3.36
C THR A 86 10.10 1.68 4.04
N ALA A 87 11.03 2.34 3.32
CA ALA A 87 12.27 2.85 3.92
C ALA A 87 12.02 3.87 5.03
N ALA A 88 11.02 4.76 4.88
CA ALA A 88 10.66 5.71 5.94
C ALA A 88 10.07 5.02 7.17
N ALA A 89 9.26 3.97 6.97
CA ALA A 89 8.70 3.18 8.07
C ALA A 89 9.78 2.38 8.82
N GLU A 90 10.74 1.79 8.10
CA GLU A 90 11.90 1.12 8.71
C GLU A 90 12.76 2.12 9.52
N ALA A 91 13.01 3.31 8.98
CA ALA A 91 13.74 4.36 9.68
C ALA A 91 13.01 4.85 10.95
N ALA A 92 11.67 4.75 10.97
CA ALA A 92 10.85 5.01 12.14
C ALA A 92 10.77 3.82 13.11
N GLY A 93 11.46 2.71 12.84
CA GLY A 93 11.55 1.53 13.70
C GLY A 93 10.39 0.53 13.53
N LEU A 94 9.57 0.67 12.49
CA LEU A 94 8.47 -0.25 12.23
C LEU A 94 8.97 -1.52 11.52
N VAL A 95 8.34 -2.66 11.85
CA VAL A 95 8.49 -3.89 11.07
C VAL A 95 7.74 -3.71 9.75
N VAL A 96 8.41 -3.90 8.62
CA VAL A 96 7.82 -3.67 7.29
C VAL A 96 7.66 -4.97 6.50
N ALA A 97 6.55 -5.07 5.76
CA ALA A 97 6.36 -6.11 4.75
C ALA A 97 6.01 -5.45 3.40
N GLN A 98 6.70 -5.87 2.34
CA GLN A 98 6.50 -5.36 0.98
C GLN A 98 6.04 -6.51 0.08
N PRO A 99 4.74 -6.64 -0.24
CA PRO A 99 4.28 -7.74 -1.06
C PRO A 99 4.83 -7.65 -2.49
N GLY A 100 5.24 -8.78 -3.06
CA GLY A 100 5.76 -8.83 -4.43
C GLY A 100 7.16 -8.25 -4.61
N SER A 101 7.90 -7.99 -3.51
CA SER A 101 9.33 -7.70 -3.51
C SER A 101 10.18 -8.95 -3.71
#